data_AF-E6QDC3-F1
#
_entry.id   AF-E6QDC3-F1
#
_cell.length_a   1.000
_cell.length_b   1.000
_cell.length_c   1.000
_cell.angle_alpha   90.00
_cell.angle_beta   90.00
_cell.angle_gamma   90.00
#
_symmetry.space_group_name_H-M   'P 1'
#
loop_
_entity.id
_entity.type
_entity.pdbx_description
1 polymer ?
#
loop_
_entity_poly.entity_id
_entity_poly.type
_entity_poly.pdbx_seq_one_letter_code
_entity_poly.pdbx_strand_id
1 'polypeptide(L)'
;MAVTRMYAFRGCPRSAESLPTIAGMRIYAETCFDEAKIAGLIEAAGTLGHELQFRDAAYANRRTVLEKPLAFISHDSRDKESIARPIALNLQRKICPVWYDEFSLQLGANLRESIEKGLKECKKCVLILSPNFLNNRGWGKKEFESIFTREILEDSALVLPIWVGVTKEQVYQFSPSLLNVKGIDWNALGEDEVCRQIYVAATSAV
;
A
#
# COMPACT_ATOMS: atom_id res chain seq x y z
N MET A 1 9.47 -8.14 -28.09
CA MET A 1 8.72 -9.26 -27.47
C MET A 1 8.23 -8.77 -26.10
N ALA A 2 6.97 -8.32 -26.02
CA ALA A 2 6.35 -7.97 -24.74
C ALA A 2 5.59 -9.20 -24.26
N VAL A 3 5.95 -9.69 -23.08
CA VAL A 3 5.30 -10.86 -22.45
C VAL A 3 3.98 -10.36 -21.85
N THR A 4 2.88 -10.43 -22.61
CA THR A 4 1.54 -10.13 -22.11
C THR A 4 1.09 -11.28 -21.20
N ARG A 5 1.25 -11.13 -19.87
CA ARG A 5 0.58 -12.03 -18.91
C ARG A 5 -0.88 -11.60 -18.76
N MET A 6 -1.77 -12.28 -19.47
CA MET A 6 -3.21 -12.19 -19.24
C MET A 6 -3.57 -12.96 -17.97
N TYR A 7 -3.92 -12.25 -16.90
CA TYR A 7 -4.48 -12.89 -15.70
C TYR A 7 -6.00 -13.04 -15.88
N ALA A 8 -6.43 -14.21 -16.37
CA ALA A 8 -7.81 -14.64 -16.18
C ALA A 8 -7.98 -15.05 -14.71
N PHE A 9 -9.01 -14.52 -14.05
CA PHE A 9 -9.27 -14.75 -12.62
C PHE A 9 -9.61 -16.23 -12.37
N ARG A 10 -8.57 -17.03 -12.11
CA ARG A 10 -8.46 -18.28 -11.31
C ARG A 10 -7.13 -18.96 -11.66
N GLY A 11 -6.04 -18.44 -11.09
CA GLY A 11 -4.80 -19.17 -10.75
C GLY A 11 -4.09 -20.06 -11.79
N CYS A 12 -4.43 -20.02 -13.07
CA CYS A 12 -3.84 -20.92 -14.07
C CYS A 12 -3.44 -20.14 -15.33
N PRO A 13 -2.15 -20.15 -15.74
CA PRO A 13 -1.75 -19.56 -17.01
C PRO A 13 -2.34 -20.40 -18.15
N ARG A 14 -3.41 -19.88 -18.78
CA ARG A 14 -4.00 -20.49 -19.97
C ARG A 14 -3.42 -19.83 -21.22
N SER A 15 -3.15 -20.64 -22.25
CA SER A 15 -2.83 -20.13 -23.58
C SER A 15 -4.04 -19.38 -24.16
N ALA A 16 -3.80 -18.34 -24.96
CA ALA A 16 -4.83 -17.50 -25.58
C ALA A 16 -5.92 -18.31 -26.31
N GLU A 17 -5.55 -19.47 -26.86
CA GLU A 17 -6.43 -20.38 -27.60
C GLU A 17 -7.42 -21.16 -26.73
N SER A 18 -7.23 -21.20 -25.41
CA SER A 18 -8.01 -22.02 -24.46
C SER A 18 -8.99 -21.21 -23.58
N LEU A 19 -9.20 -19.94 -23.91
CA LEU A 19 -10.13 -19.07 -23.19
C LEU A 19 -11.55 -19.28 -23.73
N PRO A 20 -12.53 -19.75 -22.91
CA PRO A 20 -13.92 -19.76 -23.33
C PRO A 20 -14.37 -18.32 -23.61
N THR A 21 -15.24 -18.17 -24.61
CA THR A 21 -15.76 -16.90 -25.13
C THR A 21 -16.58 -16.17 -24.06
N ILE A 22 -15.89 -15.51 -23.13
CA ILE A 22 -16.50 -14.63 -22.13
C ILE A 22 -16.73 -13.29 -22.82
N ALA A 23 -17.97 -12.80 -22.79
CA ALA A 23 -18.41 -11.59 -23.49
C ALA A 23 -17.64 -10.31 -23.11
N GLY A 24 -16.84 -10.33 -22.03
CA GLY A 24 -15.95 -9.24 -21.64
C GLY A 24 -14.53 -9.73 -21.36
N MET A 25 -13.56 -9.18 -22.10
CA MET A 25 -12.14 -9.44 -21.91
C MET A 25 -11.45 -8.21 -21.31
N ARG A 26 -10.79 -8.38 -20.17
CA ARG A 26 -10.03 -7.30 -19.51
C ARG A 26 -8.55 -7.51 -19.75
N ILE A 27 -7.89 -6.52 -20.34
CA ILE A 27 -6.44 -6.52 -20.53
C ILE A 27 -5.81 -5.56 -19.53
N TYR A 28 -4.89 -6.11 -18.73
CA TYR A 28 -4.04 -5.35 -17.83
C TYR A 28 -2.69 -5.18 -18.50
N ALA A 29 -2.21 -3.95 -18.58
CA ALA A 29 -0.94 -3.66 -19.19
C ALA A 29 -0.10 -2.74 -18.29
N GLU A 30 1.13 -3.15 -18.02
CA GLU A 30 2.05 -2.45 -17.11
C GLU A 30 2.71 -1.22 -17.74
N THR A 31 2.52 -1.02 -19.05
CA THR A 31 3.03 0.13 -19.82
C THR A 31 1.87 0.99 -20.30
N CYS A 32 2.08 2.31 -20.41
CA CYS A 32 1.11 3.18 -21.07
C CYS A 32 1.06 2.84 -22.56
N PHE A 33 -0.15 2.67 -23.07
CA PHE A 33 -0.38 2.51 -24.50
C PHE A 33 -0.87 3.84 -25.06
N ASP A 34 -0.48 4.11 -26.31
CA ASP A 34 -1.02 5.23 -27.06
C ASP A 34 -2.54 5.06 -27.20
N GLU A 35 -3.30 6.13 -26.96
CA GLU A 35 -4.77 6.11 -27.01
C GLU A 35 -5.28 5.62 -28.38
N ALA A 36 -4.56 5.94 -29.46
CA ALA A 36 -4.87 5.47 -30.81
C ALA A 36 -4.75 3.94 -30.94
N LYS A 37 -3.76 3.33 -30.27
CA LYS A 37 -3.57 1.87 -30.28
C LYS A 37 -4.62 1.17 -29.42
N ILE A 38 -4.99 1.76 -28.29
CA ILE A 38 -6.06 1.23 -27.43
C ILE A 38 -7.40 1.24 -28.19
N ALA A 39 -7.72 2.35 -28.87
CA ALA A 39 -8.93 2.46 -29.67
C ALA A 39 -9.01 1.39 -30.76
N GLY A 40 -7.94 1.17 -31.52
CA GLY A 40 -7.89 0.13 -32.55
C GLY A 40 -8.05 -1.29 -31.99
N LEU A 41 -7.55 -1.57 -30.79
CA LEU A 41 -7.73 -2.86 -30.13
C LEU A 41 -9.17 -3.07 -29.64
N ILE A 42 -9.81 -2.02 -29.11
CA ILE A 42 -11.21 -2.07 -28.68
C ILE A 42 -12.13 -2.30 -29.88
N GLU A 43 -11.89 -1.62 -31.00
CA GLU A 43 -12.64 -1.77 -32.25
C GLU A 43 -12.49 -3.18 -32.84
N ALA A 44 -11.26 -3.69 -32.90
CA ALA A 44 -10.98 -5.05 -33.36
C ALA A 44 -11.67 -6.11 -32.48
N ALA A 45 -11.66 -5.93 -31.16
CA ALA A 45 -12.34 -6.82 -30.23
C ALA A 45 -13.87 -6.74 -30.38
N GLY A 46 -14.42 -5.53 -30.56
CA GLY A 46 -15.85 -5.34 -30.81
C GLY A 46 -16.33 -6.03 -32.09
N THR A 47 -15.50 -6.02 -33.15
CA THR A 47 -15.77 -6.74 -34.40
C THR A 47 -15.82 -8.26 -34.20
N LEU A 48 -15.11 -8.77 -33.19
CA LEU A 48 -15.10 -10.18 -32.79
C LEU A 48 -16.18 -10.50 -31.72
N GLY A 49 -17.06 -9.55 -31.40
CA GLY A 49 -18.14 -9.73 -30.40
C GLY A 49 -17.67 -9.70 -28.95
N HIS A 50 -16.48 -9.13 -28.70
CA HIS A 50 -15.89 -9.03 -27.37
C HIS A 50 -15.87 -7.59 -26.88
N GLU A 51 -16.34 -7.37 -25.65
CA GLU A 51 -16.11 -6.10 -24.95
C GLU A 51 -14.70 -6.08 -24.38
N LEU A 52 -13.82 -5.22 -24.92
CA LEU A 52 -12.45 -5.09 -24.44
C LEU A 52 -12.32 -3.88 -23.51
N GLN A 53 -11.92 -4.12 -22.26
CA GLN A 53 -11.57 -3.06 -21.32
C GLN A 53 -10.05 -3.02 -21.12
N PHE A 54 -9.43 -1.92 -21.52
CA PHE A 54 -7.99 -1.71 -21.39
C PHE A 54 -7.70 -0.93 -20.11
N ARG A 55 -6.87 -1.51 -19.23
CA ARG A 55 -6.43 -0.88 -17.97
C ARG A 55 -4.92 -0.72 -18.00
N ASP A 56 -4.47 0.48 -18.35
CA ASP A 56 -3.06 0.86 -18.43
C ASP A 56 -2.59 1.56 -17.14
N ALA A 57 -1.29 1.90 -17.08
CA ALA A 57 -0.73 2.63 -15.95
C ALA A 57 -1.38 4.02 -15.74
N ALA A 58 -1.86 4.67 -16.81
CA ALA A 58 -2.59 5.92 -16.72
C ALA A 58 -3.99 5.75 -16.10
N TYR A 59 -4.66 4.62 -16.33
CA TYR A 59 -5.91 4.23 -15.68
C TYR A 59 -5.71 3.90 -14.20
N ALA A 60 -4.66 3.16 -13.86
CA ALA A 60 -4.29 2.88 -12.46
C ALA A 60 -3.95 4.17 -11.69
N ASN A 61 -3.26 5.12 -12.34
CA ASN A 61 -3.00 6.46 -11.77
C ASN A 61 -4.28 7.29 -11.63
N ARG A 62 -5.14 7.34 -12.66
CA ARG A 62 -6.45 8.04 -12.59
C ARG A 62 -7.35 7.48 -11.49
N ARG A 63 -7.36 6.15 -11.28
CA ARG A 63 -8.05 5.53 -10.14
C ARG A 63 -7.40 5.87 -8.81
N THR A 64 -6.08 5.86 -8.71
CA THR A 64 -5.34 6.24 -7.50
C THR A 64 -5.64 7.67 -7.05
N VAL A 65 -5.87 8.59 -8.01
CA VAL A 65 -6.27 9.98 -7.74
C VAL A 65 -7.75 10.10 -7.30
N LEU A 66 -8.61 9.16 -7.69
CA LEU A 66 -10.06 9.20 -7.42
C LEU A 66 -10.50 8.28 -6.26
N GLU A 67 -9.75 7.23 -5.96
CA GLU A 67 -10.05 6.25 -4.92
C GLU A 67 -9.49 6.72 -3.58
N LYS A 68 -10.36 6.77 -2.56
CA LYS A 68 -9.97 7.08 -1.19
C LYS A 68 -8.86 6.12 -0.75
N PRO A 69 -7.70 6.61 -0.26
CA PRO A 69 -6.57 5.78 0.11
C PRO A 69 -6.98 4.74 1.16
N LEU A 70 -6.48 3.52 1.02
CA LEU A 70 -6.80 2.43 1.95
C LEU A 70 -6.01 2.56 3.25
N ALA A 71 -4.79 3.08 3.15
CA ALA A 71 -3.88 3.30 4.26
C ALA A 71 -3.06 4.58 4.05
N PHE A 72 -2.46 5.07 5.12
CA PHE A 72 -1.43 6.10 5.08
C PHE A 72 -0.16 5.61 5.76
N ILE A 73 0.99 6.19 5.40
CA ILE A 73 2.30 5.85 5.91
C ILE A 73 2.77 6.96 6.84
N SER A 74 2.74 6.68 8.15
CA SER A 74 3.34 7.53 9.16
C SER A 74 4.83 7.20 9.31
N HIS A 75 5.68 8.22 9.16
CA HIS A 75 7.14 8.05 9.14
C HIS A 75 7.86 9.33 9.57
N ASP A 76 9.10 9.20 10.03
CA ASP A 76 9.98 10.34 10.24
C ASP A 76 10.42 10.91 8.88
N SER A 77 10.45 12.24 8.74
CA SER A 77 10.74 12.90 7.47
C SER A 77 12.08 12.50 6.84
N ARG A 78 13.05 12.06 7.64
CA ARG A 78 14.36 11.56 7.17
C ARG A 78 14.28 10.21 6.45
N ASP A 79 13.22 9.44 6.65
CA ASP A 79 13.02 8.12 6.04
C ASP A 79 12.14 8.17 4.78
N LYS A 80 11.70 9.38 4.39
CA LYS A 80 10.76 9.58 3.29
C LYS A 80 11.28 8.99 1.98
N GLU A 81 12.48 9.35 1.58
CA GLU A 81 13.05 8.97 0.29
C GLU A 81 13.53 7.52 0.27
N SER A 82 14.08 7.02 1.39
CA SER A 82 14.71 5.71 1.48
C SER A 82 13.73 4.58 1.74
N ILE A 83 12.60 4.84 2.41
CA ILE A 83 11.65 3.79 2.84
C ILE A 83 10.21 4.11 2.41
N ALA A 84 9.68 5.27 2.83
CA ALA A 84 8.25 5.56 2.65
C ALA A 84 7.86 5.66 1.17
N ARG A 85 8.66 6.34 0.36
CA ARG A 85 8.43 6.48 -1.09
C ARG A 85 8.51 5.13 -1.82
N PRO A 86 9.54 4.27 -1.62
CA PRO A 86 9.55 2.92 -2.18
C PRO A 86 8.29 2.11 -1.86
N ILE A 87 7.85 2.11 -0.60
CA ILE A 87 6.60 1.42 -0.19
C ILE A 87 5.41 1.98 -0.96
N ALA A 88 5.24 3.30 -0.99
CA ALA A 88 4.11 3.95 -1.65
C ALA A 88 4.07 3.62 -3.15
N LEU A 89 5.22 3.70 -3.84
CA LEU A 89 5.31 3.38 -5.28
C LEU A 89 5.03 1.90 -5.55
N ASN A 90 5.48 1.00 -4.68
CA ASN A 90 5.21 -0.43 -4.81
C ASN A 90 3.71 -0.74 -4.61
N LEU A 91 3.09 -0.17 -3.57
CA LEU A 91 1.66 -0.34 -3.31
C LEU A 91 0.78 0.30 -4.39
N GLN A 92 1.19 1.44 -4.95
CA GLN A 92 0.52 2.07 -6.09
C GLN A 92 0.50 1.12 -7.31
N ARG A 93 1.61 0.44 -7.61
CA ARG A 93 1.65 -0.60 -8.66
C ARG A 93 0.71 -1.77 -8.38
N LYS A 94 0.35 -2.01 -7.12
CA LYS A 94 -0.61 -3.04 -6.69
C LYS A 94 -2.06 -2.54 -6.58
N ILE A 95 -2.37 -1.33 -7.08
CA ILE A 95 -3.71 -0.72 -6.99
C ILE A 95 -4.14 -0.57 -5.51
N CYS A 96 -3.19 -0.23 -4.64
CA CYS A 96 -3.44 0.10 -3.25
C CYS A 96 -2.86 1.49 -2.97
N PRO A 97 -3.59 2.56 -3.33
CA PRO A 97 -3.09 3.90 -3.13
C PRO A 97 -2.96 4.20 -1.63
N VAL A 98 -1.82 4.80 -1.28
CA VAL A 98 -1.50 5.22 0.09
C VAL A 98 -0.97 6.64 0.10
N TRP A 99 -1.26 7.36 1.18
CA TRP A 99 -0.65 8.66 1.42
C TRP A 99 0.59 8.54 2.28
N TYR A 100 1.59 9.39 2.04
CA TYR A 100 2.81 9.43 2.87
C TYR A 100 3.30 10.86 3.06
N ASP A 101 3.29 11.70 2.02
CA ASP A 101 3.74 13.09 2.10
C ASP A 101 3.04 13.90 3.19
N GLU A 102 1.72 13.80 3.30
CA GLU A 102 0.92 14.51 4.31
C GLU A 102 1.14 14.02 5.75
N PHE A 103 1.70 12.81 5.91
CA PHE A 103 1.91 12.15 7.20
C PHE A 103 3.40 11.99 7.53
N SER A 104 4.24 12.75 6.83
CA SER A 104 5.65 12.94 7.17
C SER A 104 5.77 13.73 8.46
N LEU A 105 6.36 13.12 9.48
CA LEU A 105 6.52 13.72 10.80
C LEU A 105 7.80 14.56 10.86
N GLN A 106 7.65 15.82 11.26
CA GLN A 106 8.76 16.74 11.52
C GLN A 106 9.06 16.83 13.02
N LEU A 107 10.24 17.34 13.37
CA LEU A 107 10.58 17.58 14.77
C LEU A 107 9.58 18.55 15.42
N GLY A 108 9.01 18.14 16.55
CA GLY A 108 7.97 18.90 17.26
C GLY A 108 6.54 18.69 16.74
N ALA A 109 6.33 17.83 15.74
CA ALA A 109 4.99 17.43 15.32
C ALA A 109 4.30 16.62 16.42
N ASN A 110 2.97 16.67 16.47
CA ASN A 110 2.18 15.80 17.34
C ASN A 110 1.88 14.48 16.62
N LEU A 111 2.51 13.39 17.09
CA LEU A 111 2.38 12.07 16.48
C LEU A 111 0.95 11.54 16.54
N ARG A 112 0.30 11.70 17.70
CA ARG A 112 -1.07 11.24 17.92
C ARG A 112 -2.04 11.96 16.99
N GLU A 113 -1.95 13.29 16.91
CA GLU A 113 -2.81 14.09 16.05
C GLU A 113 -2.65 13.72 14.57
N SER A 114 -1.41 13.50 14.11
CA SER A 114 -1.13 13.06 12.75
C SER A 114 -1.79 11.71 12.43
N ILE A 115 -1.68 10.74 13.36
CA ILE A 115 -2.28 9.43 13.20
C ILE A 115 -3.80 9.49 13.29
N GLU A 116 -4.36 10.27 14.22
CA GLU A 116 -5.82 10.47 14.33
C GLU A 116 -6.39 11.13 13.08
N LYS A 117 -5.68 12.11 12.48
CA LYS A 117 -6.05 12.70 11.19
C LYS A 117 -6.06 11.62 10.10
N GLY A 118 -4.98 10.84 9.99
CA GLY A 118 -4.86 9.80 8.98
C GLY A 118 -5.94 8.72 9.11
N LEU A 119 -6.27 8.30 10.34
CA LEU A 119 -7.30 7.28 10.61
C LEU A 119 -8.74 7.80 10.42
N LYS A 120 -8.97 9.11 10.28
CA LYS A 120 -10.27 9.65 9.83
C LYS A 120 -10.45 9.47 8.33
N GLU A 121 -9.34 9.50 7.59
CA GLU A 121 -9.33 9.49 6.13
C GLU A 121 -9.05 8.11 5.55
N CYS A 122 -8.31 7.27 6.27
CA CYS A 122 -7.88 5.93 5.89
C CYS A 122 -8.29 4.88 6.93
N LYS A 123 -8.31 3.61 6.56
CA LYS A 123 -8.66 2.51 7.47
C LYS A 123 -7.49 2.00 8.29
N LYS A 124 -6.27 2.10 7.77
CA LYS A 124 -5.05 1.58 8.40
C LYS A 124 -3.94 2.64 8.40
N CYS A 125 -3.09 2.57 9.41
CA CYS A 125 -1.86 3.34 9.54
C CYS A 125 -0.66 2.39 9.37
N VAL A 126 0.14 2.57 8.32
CA VAL A 126 1.44 1.91 8.19
C VAL A 126 2.45 2.76 8.95
N LEU A 127 3.02 2.23 10.03
CA LEU A 127 3.92 2.98 10.90
C LEU A 127 5.36 2.51 10.70
N ILE A 128 6.23 3.38 10.19
CA ILE A 128 7.65 3.07 9.98
C ILE A 128 8.43 3.33 11.27
N LEU A 129 8.91 2.24 11.88
CA LEU A 129 9.75 2.23 13.07
C LEU A 129 11.22 2.09 12.66
N SER A 130 11.88 3.23 12.50
CA SER A 130 13.31 3.34 12.20
C SER A 130 14.09 3.91 13.39
N PRO A 131 15.44 3.87 13.39
CA PRO A 131 16.23 4.60 14.36
C PRO A 131 15.92 6.11 14.37
N ASN A 132 15.58 6.70 13.21
CA ASN A 132 15.19 8.10 13.14
C ASN A 132 13.90 8.36 13.93
N PHE A 133 12.89 7.50 13.73
CA PHE A 133 11.63 7.57 14.44
C PHE A 133 11.81 7.37 15.95
N LEU A 134 12.49 6.31 16.38
CA LEU A 134 12.64 5.96 17.81
C LEU A 134 13.46 7.00 18.60
N ASN A 135 14.43 7.67 17.95
CA ASN A 135 15.28 8.67 18.61
C ASN A 135 14.68 10.08 18.60
N ASN A 136 13.54 10.30 17.94
CA ASN A 136 12.93 11.61 17.88
C ASN A 136 12.23 11.92 19.21
N ARG A 137 12.80 12.86 19.96
CA ARG A 137 12.35 13.25 21.31
C ARG A 137 11.01 13.98 21.33
N GLY A 138 10.48 14.35 20.16
CA GLY A 138 9.17 14.98 20.03
C GLY A 138 8.02 14.01 20.29
N TRP A 139 8.24 12.69 20.21
CA TRP A 139 7.20 11.70 20.44
C TRP A 139 7.02 11.48 21.94
N GLY A 140 5.98 12.09 22.53
CA GLY A 140 5.63 11.77 23.90
C GLY A 140 5.25 10.29 24.01
N LYS A 141 5.98 9.49 24.81
CA LYS A 141 5.66 8.06 25.02
C LYS A 141 4.18 7.85 25.35
N LYS A 142 3.60 8.73 26.17
CA LYS A 142 2.17 8.73 26.52
C LYS A 142 1.24 8.98 25.33
N GLU A 143 1.62 9.87 24.41
CA GLU A 143 0.84 10.14 23.19
C GLU A 143 0.84 8.92 22.28
N PHE A 144 1.98 8.25 22.18
CA PHE A 144 2.11 7.06 21.37
C PHE A 144 1.28 5.88 21.91
N GLU A 145 1.35 5.61 23.22
CA GLU A 145 0.54 4.56 23.86
C GLU A 145 -0.97 4.75 23.63
N SER A 146 -1.44 6.00 23.54
CA SER A 146 -2.86 6.29 23.32
C SER A 146 -3.40 5.84 21.96
N ILE A 147 -2.52 5.59 20.98
CA ILE A 147 -2.90 5.08 19.66
C ILE A 147 -3.46 3.65 19.78
N PHE A 148 -2.81 2.81 20.59
CA PHE A 148 -3.21 1.41 20.78
C PHE A 148 -4.48 1.27 21.61
N THR A 149 -4.81 2.25 22.47
CA THR A 149 -6.08 2.26 23.21
C THR A 149 -7.28 2.17 22.28
N ARG A 150 -7.21 2.83 21.11
CA ARG A 150 -8.30 2.79 20.12
C ARG A 150 -8.43 1.41 19.47
N GLU A 151 -7.33 0.74 19.17
CA GLU A 151 -7.36 -0.63 18.62
C GLU A 151 -8.04 -1.61 19.58
N ILE A 152 -7.77 -1.46 20.88
CA ILE A 152 -8.41 -2.27 21.93
C ILE A 152 -9.91 -1.99 22.00
N LEU A 153 -10.32 -0.72 21.91
CA LEU A 153 -11.73 -0.33 21.96
C LEU A 153 -12.51 -0.78 20.71
N GLU A 154 -11.88 -0.74 19.53
CA GLU A 154 -12.50 -1.10 18.25
C GLU A 154 -12.31 -2.59 17.90
N ASP A 155 -11.61 -3.37 18.73
CA ASP A 155 -11.18 -4.76 18.48
C ASP A 155 -10.63 -4.96 17.05
N SER A 156 -9.80 -4.01 16.62
CA SER A 156 -9.32 -3.93 15.24
C SER A 156 -7.88 -3.42 15.20
N ALA A 157 -7.02 -4.17 14.51
CA ALA A 157 -5.64 -3.78 14.28
C ALA A 157 -5.57 -2.65 13.23
N LEU A 158 -5.50 -1.41 13.68
CA LEU A 158 -5.46 -0.22 12.83
C LEU A 158 -4.03 0.12 12.38
N VAL A 159 -3.04 -0.20 13.21
CA VAL A 159 -1.63 0.13 13.03
C VAL A 159 -0.87 -1.10 12.53
N LEU A 160 -0.10 -0.91 11.46
CA LEU A 160 0.75 -1.91 10.82
C LEU A 160 2.22 -1.48 11.01
N PRO A 161 2.92 -1.97 12.06
CA PRO A 161 4.28 -1.56 12.33
C PRO A 161 5.29 -2.22 11.38
N ILE A 162 6.11 -1.41 10.72
CA ILE A 162 7.20 -1.82 9.83
C ILE A 162 8.53 -1.47 10.48
N TRP A 163 9.33 -2.48 10.79
CA TRP A 163 10.60 -2.33 11.50
C TRP A 163 11.72 -2.16 10.49
N VAL A 164 12.48 -1.08 10.62
CA VAL A 164 13.54 -0.73 9.67
C VAL A 164 14.83 -0.48 10.43
N GLY A 165 15.65 -1.52 10.58
CA GLY A 165 16.99 -1.41 11.18
C GLY A 165 16.94 -1.15 12.69
N VAL A 166 15.89 -1.63 13.35
CA VAL A 166 15.67 -1.52 14.78
C VAL A 166 15.65 -2.90 15.42
N THR A 167 16.14 -3.00 16.66
CA THR A 167 16.08 -4.24 17.44
C THR A 167 14.82 -4.29 18.31
N LYS A 168 14.46 -5.50 18.76
CA LYS A 168 13.33 -5.69 19.69
C LYS A 168 13.50 -4.90 20.98
N GLU A 169 14.73 -4.80 21.47
CA GLU A 169 15.08 -4.04 22.67
C GLU A 169 14.87 -2.55 22.45
N GLN A 170 15.27 -2.01 21.29
CA GLN A 170 15.03 -0.59 20.97
C GLN A 170 13.54 -0.27 20.88
N VAL A 171 12.76 -1.16 20.25
CA VAL A 171 11.30 -1.02 20.17
C VAL A 171 10.66 -1.12 21.56
N TYR A 172 11.09 -2.06 22.39
CA TYR A 172 10.62 -2.21 23.77
C TYR A 172 10.90 -0.97 24.62
N GLN A 173 12.11 -0.42 24.52
CA GLN A 173 12.50 0.79 25.27
C GLN A 173 11.68 2.01 24.85
N PHE A 174 11.26 2.06 23.59
CA PHE A 174 10.35 3.09 23.09
C PHE A 174 8.94 2.88 23.60
N SER A 175 8.35 1.72 23.31
CA SER A 175 7.00 1.32 23.72
C SER A 175 6.89 -0.22 23.81
N PRO A 176 6.69 -0.77 25.02
CA PRO A 176 6.46 -2.21 25.19
C PRO A 176 5.21 -2.72 24.44
N SER A 177 4.18 -1.89 24.32
CA SER A 177 2.91 -2.23 23.66
C SER A 177 3.09 -2.58 22.18
N LEU A 178 4.11 -2.03 21.51
CA LEU A 178 4.43 -2.37 20.12
C LEU A 178 4.85 -3.84 19.93
N LEU A 179 5.38 -4.50 20.96
CA LEU A 179 5.74 -5.91 20.85
C LEU A 179 4.52 -6.83 20.85
N ASN A 180 3.37 -6.34 21.32
CA ASN A 180 2.13 -7.10 21.29
C ASN A 180 1.49 -7.10 19.89
N VAL A 181 1.92 -6.17 19.02
CA VAL A 181 1.51 -6.11 17.61
C VAL A 181 2.57 -6.78 16.76
N LYS A 182 2.16 -7.69 15.87
CA LYS A 182 3.07 -8.36 14.95
C LYS A 182 3.64 -7.35 13.93
N GLY A 183 4.88 -6.92 14.15
CA GLY A 183 5.63 -6.11 13.20
C GLY A 183 6.20 -6.89 12.03
N ILE A 184 6.43 -6.19 10.92
CA ILE A 184 7.07 -6.72 9.71
C ILE A 184 8.50 -6.16 9.65
N ASP A 185 9.51 -7.02 9.59
CA ASP A 185 10.91 -6.60 9.45
C ASP A 185 11.27 -6.36 7.99
N TRP A 186 11.57 -5.11 7.66
CA TRP A 186 11.96 -4.67 6.32
C TRP A 186 13.24 -5.34 5.83
N ASN A 187 14.25 -5.45 6.69
CA ASN A 187 15.57 -5.96 6.29
C ASN A 187 15.54 -7.48 6.09
N ALA A 188 14.68 -8.18 6.82
CA ALA A 188 14.55 -9.63 6.72
C ALA A 188 13.75 -10.07 5.48
N LEU A 189 12.71 -9.33 5.10
CA LEU A 189 11.76 -9.75 4.07
C LEU A 189 11.97 -9.06 2.71
N GLY A 190 12.55 -7.85 2.70
CA GLY A 190 12.70 -7.03 1.50
C GLY A 190 11.41 -6.33 1.06
N GLU A 191 11.56 -5.31 0.21
CA GLU A 191 10.48 -4.39 -0.19
C GLU A 191 9.22 -5.10 -0.71
N ASP A 192 9.35 -6.03 -1.65
CA ASP A 192 8.21 -6.64 -2.32
C ASP A 192 7.31 -7.45 -1.38
N GLU A 193 7.92 -8.21 -0.46
CA GLU A 193 7.18 -9.02 0.49
C GLU A 193 6.53 -8.16 1.59
N VAL A 194 7.21 -7.11 2.05
CA VAL A 194 6.61 -6.12 2.95
C VAL A 194 5.39 -5.48 2.30
N CYS A 195 5.52 -5.02 1.06
CA CYS A 195 4.42 -4.40 0.33
C CYS A 195 3.28 -5.38 0.07
N ARG A 196 3.57 -6.66 -0.17
CA ARG A 196 2.55 -7.70 -0.28
C ARG A 196 1.77 -7.87 1.02
N GLN A 197 2.44 -7.91 2.17
CA GLN A 197 1.77 -8.05 3.46
C GLN A 197 0.97 -6.80 3.84
N ILE A 198 1.49 -5.60 3.58
CA ILE A 198 0.74 -4.34 3.76
C ILE A 198 -0.51 -4.36 2.88
N TYR A 199 -0.38 -4.75 1.61
CA TYR A 199 -1.52 -4.86 0.68
C TYR A 199 -2.60 -5.78 1.24
N VAL A 200 -2.21 -6.98 1.70
CA VAL A 200 -3.16 -7.94 2.31
C VAL A 200 -3.82 -7.32 3.54
N ALA A 201 -3.07 -6.74 4.47
CA ALA A 201 -3.62 -6.16 5.69
C ALA A 201 -4.51 -4.91 5.44
N ALA A 202 -4.21 -4.12 4.42
CA ALA A 202 -4.99 -2.94 4.05
C ALA A 202 -6.28 -3.27 3.28
N THR A 203 -6.28 -4.36 2.52
CA THR A 203 -7.43 -4.80 1.71
C THR A 203 -8.30 -5.86 2.38
N SER A 204 -7.74 -6.59 3.35
CA SER A 204 -8.51 -7.49 4.21
C SER A 204 -9.38 -6.64 5.13
N ALA A 205 -10.64 -6.46 4.73
CA ALA A 205 -11.67 -6.00 5.64
C ALA A 205 -11.95 -7.09 6.69
N VAL A 206 -12.18 -6.63 7.91
CA VAL A 206 -12.84 -7.31 9.02
C VAL A 206 -14.07 -8.07 8.53
#